data_AF-A0A162TN21-F1
#
_entry.id   AF-A0A162TN21-F1
#
_cell.length_a   1.000
_cell.length_b   1.000
_cell.length_c   1.000
_cell.angle_alpha   90.00
_cell.angle_beta   90.00
_cell.angle_gamma   90.00
#
_symmetry.space_group_name_H-M   'P 1'
#
loop_
_entity.id
_entity.type
_entity.pdbx_description
1 polymer ?
#
loop_
_entity_poly.entity_id
_entity_poly.type
_entity_poly.pdbx_seq_one_letter_code
_entity_poly.pdbx_strand_id
1 'polypeptide(L)'
;MTTEQIDAHIHDIIEQNSVEELELSFSAKTESGKPLSLNTLPESMQIMMREARERAIKAGSLRSKSRIGQLDGEAEDDENDINSDLDDTDEEAEDGEGGEEIEHIILCLYDKVTRTKNKWKCVLKDGIMLVNGRDYLFHRATGDFEW
;
A
#
# COMPACT_ATOMS: atom_id res chain seq x y z
N MET A 1 -1.78 25.03 6.69
CA MET A 1 -0.84 23.90 6.69
C MET A 1 0.34 24.29 5.82
N THR A 2 1.54 24.29 6.37
CA THR A 2 2.80 24.52 5.64
C THR A 2 3.35 23.19 5.14
N THR A 3 4.21 23.21 4.12
CA THR A 3 4.87 21.99 3.60
C THR A 3 5.67 21.26 4.67
N GLU A 4 6.28 21.99 5.60
CA GLU A 4 7.01 21.43 6.74
C GLU A 4 6.09 20.64 7.69
N GLN A 5 4.84 21.07 7.85
CA GLN A 5 3.85 20.36 8.68
C GLN A 5 3.37 19.07 8.00
N ILE A 6 3.37 19.03 6.67
CA ILE A 6 3.02 17.84 5.90
C ILE A 6 4.18 16.84 5.92
N ASP A 7 5.41 17.29 5.71
CA ASP A 7 6.60 16.44 5.74
C ASP A 7 6.84 15.82 7.12
N ALA A 8 6.63 16.60 8.20
CA ALA A 8 6.72 16.06 9.56
C ALA A 8 5.64 15.01 9.83
N HIS A 9 4.43 15.22 9.34
CA HIS A 9 3.34 14.26 9.50
C HIS A 9 3.60 12.96 8.72
N ILE A 10 4.18 13.05 7.51
CA ILE A 10 4.59 11.87 6.74
C ILE A 10 5.70 11.10 7.47
N HIS A 11 6.65 11.81 8.08
CA HIS A 11 7.73 11.18 8.84
C HIS A 11 7.19 10.41 10.06
N ASP A 12 6.26 11.01 10.80
CA ASP A 12 5.60 10.36 11.94
C ASP A 12 4.79 9.13 11.51
N ILE A 13 4.09 9.19 10.37
CA ILE A 13 3.36 8.03 9.83
C ILE A 13 4.33 6.89 9.47
N ILE A 14 5.49 7.20 8.89
CA ILE A 14 6.49 6.18 8.53
C ILE A 14 7.13 5.56 9.77
N GLU A 15 7.40 6.35 10.82
CA GLU A 15 7.97 5.87 12.07
C GLU A 15 6.97 5.05 12.91
N GLN A 16 5.70 5.44 12.92
CA GLN A 16 4.65 4.72 13.65
C GLN A 16 4.27 3.38 13.01
N ASN A 17 4.44 3.23 11.69
CA ASN A 17 4.15 1.98 10.96
C ASN A 17 5.34 0.99 10.91
N SER A 18 6.34 1.15 11.77
CA SER A 18 7.60 0.40 11.71
C SER A 18 7.56 -1.02 12.30
N VAL A 19 6.39 -1.62 12.55
CA VAL A 19 6.29 -2.99 13.12
C VAL A 19 5.24 -3.91 12.47
N GLU A 20 4.64 -3.55 11.34
CA GLU A 20 3.95 -4.55 10.51
C GLU A 20 4.81 -4.87 9.29
N GLU A 21 5.18 -6.15 9.15
CA GLU A 21 5.90 -6.72 8.01
C GLU A 21 5.12 -6.47 6.71
N LEU A 22 5.23 -5.26 6.16
CA LEU A 22 4.97 -5.03 4.75
C LEU A 22 6.10 -5.71 3.99
N GLU A 23 5.93 -7.01 3.71
CA GLU A 23 6.64 -7.66 2.62
C GLU A 23 6.33 -6.87 1.33
N LEU A 24 7.15 -5.86 1.05
CA LEU A 24 7.27 -5.21 -0.25
C LEU A 24 7.81 -6.24 -1.25
N SER A 25 6.95 -7.20 -1.60
CA SER A 25 7.22 -8.17 -2.64
C SER A 25 6.86 -7.54 -3.99
N PHE A 26 7.86 -6.94 -4.64
CA PHE A 26 7.70 -6.55 -6.03
C PHE A 26 7.58 -7.82 -6.87
N SER A 27 6.36 -8.21 -7.21
CA SER A 27 6.06 -9.38 -8.04
C SER A 27 5.59 -8.92 -9.41
N ALA A 28 6.49 -8.95 -10.39
CA ALA A 28 6.13 -8.77 -11.78
C ALA A 28 5.53 -10.08 -12.31
N LYS A 29 4.33 -10.03 -12.90
CA LYS A 29 3.66 -11.20 -13.48
C LYS A 29 3.56 -11.04 -15.00
N THR A 30 3.67 -12.14 -15.73
CA THR A 30 3.30 -12.19 -17.15
C THR A 30 1.78 -11.99 -17.30
N GLU A 31 1.31 -11.73 -18.52
CA GLU A 31 -0.15 -11.72 -18.82
C GLU A 31 -0.84 -13.04 -18.45
N SER A 32 -0.07 -14.13 -18.35
CA SER A 32 -0.51 -15.45 -17.89
C SER A 32 -0.43 -15.66 -16.36
N GLY A 33 -0.12 -14.61 -15.58
CA GLY A 33 -0.04 -14.65 -14.12
C GLY A 33 1.18 -15.36 -13.56
N LYS A 34 2.13 -15.79 -14.42
CA LYS A 34 3.34 -16.48 -13.97
C LYS A 34 4.35 -15.44 -13.47
N PRO A 35 5.06 -15.72 -12.35
CA PRO A 35 6.09 -14.82 -11.86
C PRO A 35 7.17 -14.66 -12.93
N LEU A 36 7.44 -13.40 -13.31
CA LEU A 36 8.52 -13.06 -14.21
C LEU A 36 9.85 -13.28 -13.48
N SER A 37 10.78 -13.95 -14.15
CA SER A 37 12.13 -14.08 -13.62
C SER A 37 12.82 -12.72 -13.65
N LEU A 38 13.65 -12.43 -12.64
CA LEU A 38 14.41 -11.19 -12.56
C LEU A 38 15.31 -10.95 -13.78
N ASN A 39 15.67 -12.00 -14.52
CA ASN A 39 16.49 -11.92 -15.72
C ASN A 39 15.72 -11.46 -16.97
N THR A 40 14.38 -11.40 -16.89
CA THR A 40 13.49 -11.02 -18.00
C THR A 40 13.09 -9.54 -17.93
N LEU A 41 13.41 -8.85 -16.83
CA LEU A 41 13.11 -7.43 -16.64
C LEU A 41 14.09 -6.55 -17.42
N PRO A 42 13.71 -5.30 -17.78
CA PRO A 42 14.64 -4.32 -18.33
C PRO A 42 15.87 -4.12 -17.43
N GLU A 43 17.05 -3.90 -18.02
CA GLU A 43 18.33 -3.85 -17.30
C GLU A 43 18.35 -2.82 -16.16
N SER A 44 17.69 -1.67 -16.35
CA SER A 44 17.53 -0.64 -15.31
C SER A 44 16.78 -1.15 -14.07
N MET A 45 15.74 -1.96 -14.25
CA MET A 45 15.00 -2.56 -13.14
C MET A 45 15.76 -3.70 -12.47
N GLN A 46 16.56 -4.45 -13.24
CA GLN A 46 17.41 -5.50 -12.67
C GLN A 46 18.45 -4.93 -11.69
N ILE A 47 19.05 -3.79 -12.04
CA ILE A 47 20.02 -3.09 -11.19
C ILE A 47 19.34 -2.62 -9.91
N MET A 48 18.19 -1.95 -10.04
CA MET A 48 17.42 -1.46 -8.89
C MET A 48 17.05 -2.59 -7.92
N MET A 49 16.55 -3.72 -8.42
CA MET A 49 16.16 -4.85 -7.57
C MET A 49 17.35 -5.54 -6.91
N ARG A 50 18.48 -5.63 -7.61
CA ARG A 50 19.71 -6.19 -7.04
C ARG A 50 20.22 -5.34 -5.89
N GLU A 51 20.25 -4.02 -6.08
CA GLU A 51 20.67 -3.08 -5.05
C GLU A 51 19.72 -3.08 -3.85
N ALA A 52 18.40 -3.10 -4.10
CA ALA A 52 17.41 -3.19 -3.02
C ALA A 52 17.57 -4.48 -2.20
N ARG A 53 17.78 -5.62 -2.88
CA ARG A 53 18.01 -6.92 -2.22
C ARG A 53 19.31 -6.95 -1.43
N GLU A 54 20.40 -6.40 -1.97
CA GLU A 54 21.67 -6.30 -1.26
C GLU A 54 21.56 -5.40 -0.04
N ARG A 55 20.86 -4.27 -0.15
CA ARG A 55 20.59 -3.38 0.99
C ARG A 55 19.76 -4.07 2.06
N ALA A 56 18.72 -4.80 1.68
CA ALA A 56 17.87 -5.54 2.62
C ALA A 56 18.61 -6.70 3.33
N ILE A 57 19.49 -7.41 2.63
CA ILE A 57 20.37 -8.42 3.24
C ILE A 57 21.36 -7.76 4.20
N LYS A 58 21.97 -6.64 3.80
CA LYS A 58 22.93 -5.90 4.63
C LYS A 58 22.28 -5.27 5.87
N ALA A 59 21.02 -4.85 5.75
CA ALA A 59 20.21 -4.34 6.85
C ALA A 59 19.65 -5.47 7.76
N GLY A 60 19.90 -6.74 7.46
CA GLY A 60 19.44 -7.88 8.25
C GLY A 60 17.93 -8.17 8.14
N SER A 61 17.22 -7.45 7.27
CA SER A 61 15.77 -7.57 7.03
C SER A 61 15.43 -8.85 6.23
N LEU A 62 16.37 -9.40 5.47
CA LEU A 62 16.23 -10.70 4.79
C LEU A 62 17.24 -11.70 5.35
N ARG A 63 16.82 -12.53 6.30
CA ARG A 63 17.60 -13.71 6.68
C ARG A 63 17.45 -14.77 5.59
N SER A 64 18.59 -15.27 5.09
CA SER A 64 18.61 -16.50 4.28
C SER A 64 17.81 -17.57 5.02
N LYS A 65 16.77 -18.13 4.37
CA LYS A 65 15.82 -19.10 4.94
C LYS A 65 16.56 -20.30 5.57
N SER A 66 16.92 -20.17 6.85
CA SER A 66 17.09 -21.30 7.75
C SER A 66 15.84 -21.30 8.63
N ARG A 67 15.11 -22.42 8.59
CA ARG A 67 13.85 -22.65 9.30
C ARG A 67 14.06 -22.42 10.80
N ILE A 68 13.21 -21.64 11.47
CA ILE A 68 13.24 -21.46 12.93
C ILE A 68 11.86 -21.86 13.50
N GLY A 69 11.90 -22.68 14.56
CA GLY A 69 10.74 -23.28 15.22
C GLY A 69 10.06 -22.36 16.23
N GLN A 70 8.78 -22.67 16.50
CA GLN A 70 7.89 -21.96 17.42
C GLN A 70 8.37 -22.07 18.87
N LEU A 71 8.30 -20.96 19.61
CA LEU A 71 8.41 -20.88 21.06
C LEU A 71 7.25 -20.01 21.59
N ASP A 72 6.60 -20.55 22.60
CA ASP A 72 5.35 -20.17 23.26
C ASP A 72 5.60 -19.21 24.47
N GLY A 73 4.61 -18.38 24.82
CA GLY A 73 4.29 -18.03 26.21
C GLY A 73 4.63 -16.65 26.80
N GLU A 74 3.55 -15.90 27.14
CA GLU A 74 3.33 -15.03 28.32
C GLU A 74 3.82 -13.56 28.39
N ALA A 75 2.84 -12.63 28.49
CA ALA A 75 2.78 -11.44 29.36
C ALA A 75 1.40 -10.76 29.15
N GLU A 76 0.39 -11.05 29.98
CA GLU A 76 -0.04 -10.23 31.14
C GLU A 76 -0.53 -8.82 30.75
N ASP A 77 -1.85 -8.77 30.53
CA ASP A 77 -2.85 -7.80 31.04
C ASP A 77 -2.36 -6.53 31.76
N ASP A 78 -2.72 -5.37 31.21
CA ASP A 78 -2.99 -4.17 32.02
C ASP A 78 -4.03 -3.28 31.32
N GLU A 79 -5.29 -3.65 31.59
CA GLU A 79 -6.51 -2.84 31.55
C GLU A 79 -6.33 -1.46 32.20
N ASN A 80 -6.05 -0.40 31.43
CA ASN A 80 -6.40 0.96 31.86
C ASN A 80 -6.79 1.88 30.70
N ASP A 81 -8.10 1.91 30.53
CA ASP A 81 -8.91 2.72 29.67
C ASP A 81 -8.70 4.24 29.77
N ILE A 82 -8.54 4.82 28.59
CA ILE A 82 -9.03 6.15 28.24
C ILE A 82 -9.73 6.04 26.88
N ASN A 83 -10.62 5.04 26.69
CA ASN A 83 -11.67 5.06 25.65
C ASN A 83 -12.77 3.97 25.78
N SER A 84 -12.96 3.26 26.91
CA SER A 84 -14.00 2.20 26.99
C SER A 84 -15.45 2.69 27.09
N ASP A 85 -15.74 3.95 26.78
CA ASP A 85 -17.10 4.54 26.88
C ASP A 85 -17.64 5.03 25.52
N LEU A 86 -17.10 4.51 24.41
CA LEU A 86 -17.67 4.71 23.06
C LEU A 86 -17.82 3.40 22.29
N ASP A 87 -18.00 2.30 23.01
CA ASP A 87 -18.47 1.03 22.47
C ASP A 87 -19.98 0.92 22.66
N ASP A 88 -20.73 1.64 21.80
CA ASP A 88 -22.11 1.26 21.52
C ASP A 88 -22.05 0.04 20.60
N THR A 89 -22.27 -1.10 21.24
CA THR A 89 -22.35 -2.45 20.69
C THR A 89 -23.38 -2.52 19.56
N ASP A 90 -22.94 -2.82 18.34
CA ASP A 90 -23.77 -3.54 17.37
C ASP A 90 -22.89 -4.56 16.63
N GLU A 91 -22.61 -5.66 17.35
CA GLU A 91 -22.13 -6.91 16.78
C GLU A 91 -23.22 -7.51 15.87
N GLU A 92 -23.26 -7.13 14.60
CA GLU A 92 -23.71 -8.06 13.56
C GLU A 92 -22.48 -8.78 13.01
N ALA A 93 -22.13 -9.86 13.71
CA ALA A 93 -21.31 -10.93 13.18
C ALA A 93 -22.02 -11.54 11.95
N GLU A 94 -21.62 -11.13 10.76
CA GLU A 94 -21.75 -11.97 9.56
C GLU A 94 -20.36 -12.54 9.22
N ASP A 95 -20.06 -13.66 9.88
CA ASP A 95 -19.10 -14.64 9.38
C ASP A 95 -19.50 -15.05 7.96
N GLY A 96 -18.61 -14.84 6.98
CA GLY A 96 -18.71 -15.61 5.75
C GLY A 96 -18.10 -14.98 4.51
N GLU A 97 -16.91 -15.49 4.17
CA GLU A 97 -16.54 -15.76 2.77
C GLU A 97 -15.95 -14.60 1.94
N GLY A 98 -14.62 -14.45 2.08
CA GLY A 98 -13.77 -14.58 0.90
C GLY A 98 -13.54 -13.32 0.04
N GLY A 99 -12.57 -12.52 0.46
CA GLY A 99 -11.81 -11.64 -0.41
C GLY A 99 -12.06 -10.18 -0.08
N GLU A 100 -11.11 -9.58 0.65
CA GLU A 100 -10.95 -8.13 0.66
C GLU A 100 -10.91 -7.65 -0.79
N GLU A 101 -12.01 -7.05 -1.26
CA GLU A 101 -12.07 -6.42 -2.56
C GLU A 101 -11.10 -5.26 -2.51
N ILE A 102 -9.88 -5.49 -3.02
CA ILE A 102 -8.79 -4.53 -3.02
C ILE A 102 -9.32 -3.16 -3.46
N GLU A 103 -9.25 -2.19 -2.53
CA GLU A 103 -9.80 -0.85 -2.68
C GLU A 103 -9.30 -0.19 -3.97
N HIS A 104 -10.20 0.47 -4.71
CA HIS A 104 -9.83 1.14 -5.95
C HIS A 104 -9.02 2.42 -5.65
N ILE A 105 -7.75 2.43 -6.01
CA ILE A 105 -6.82 3.53 -5.71
C ILE A 105 -6.28 4.15 -7.00
N ILE A 106 -6.14 5.48 -7.03
CA ILE A 106 -5.49 6.20 -8.12
C ILE A 106 -4.40 7.11 -7.55
N LEU A 107 -3.16 6.91 -7.96
CA LEU A 107 -2.02 7.76 -7.61
C LEU A 107 -1.52 8.45 -8.88
N CYS A 108 -1.60 9.78 -8.93
CA CYS A 108 -1.23 10.55 -10.12
C CYS A 108 -1.01 12.04 -9.81
N LEU A 109 -0.53 12.78 -10.81
CA LEU A 109 -0.51 14.24 -10.80
C LEU A 109 -1.76 14.79 -11.50
N TYR A 110 -2.16 16.00 -11.18
CA TYR A 110 -3.23 16.70 -11.90
C TYR A 110 -2.67 17.79 -12.80
N ASP A 111 -3.28 17.96 -13.97
CA ASP A 111 -3.03 19.10 -14.85
C ASP A 111 -4.09 20.19 -14.64
N LYS A 112 -5.36 19.81 -14.56
CA LYS A 112 -6.47 20.75 -14.49
C LYS A 112 -7.67 20.14 -13.79
N VAL A 113 -8.26 20.89 -12.86
CA VAL A 113 -9.55 20.56 -12.24
C VAL A 113 -10.49 21.74 -12.46
N THR A 114 -11.70 21.47 -12.96
CA THR A 114 -12.71 22.50 -13.24
C THR A 114 -14.07 22.08 -12.72
N ARG A 115 -14.87 23.05 -12.29
CA ARG A 115 -16.24 22.84 -11.83
C ARG A 115 -17.19 23.78 -12.55
N THR A 116 -18.33 23.26 -13.01
CA THR A 116 -19.48 24.07 -13.46
C THR A 116 -20.74 23.58 -12.76
N LYS A 117 -21.28 24.38 -11.84
CA LYS A 117 -22.37 23.97 -10.93
C LYS A 117 -21.99 22.69 -10.16
N ASN A 118 -22.74 21.62 -10.35
CA ASN A 118 -22.55 20.30 -9.75
C ASN A 118 -21.65 19.37 -10.59
N LYS A 119 -21.21 19.79 -11.79
CA LYS A 119 -20.34 18.98 -12.64
C LYS A 119 -18.87 19.29 -12.38
N TRP A 120 -18.08 18.26 -12.14
CA TRP A 120 -16.63 18.32 -11.97
C TRP A 120 -15.95 17.60 -13.13
N LYS A 121 -14.87 18.21 -13.64
CA LYS A 121 -13.98 17.61 -14.63
C LYS A 121 -12.54 17.67 -14.12
N CYS A 122 -11.84 16.53 -14.15
CA CYS A 122 -10.41 16.44 -13.83
C CYS A 122 -9.61 15.92 -15.03
N VAL A 123 -8.43 16.50 -15.23
CA VAL A 123 -7.40 16.02 -16.15
C VAL A 123 -6.20 15.62 -15.30
N LEU A 124 -5.87 14.34 -15.33
CA LEU A 124 -4.82 13.68 -14.55
C LEU A 124 -3.69 13.24 -15.48
N LYS A 125 -2.46 13.15 -14.97
CA LYS A 125 -1.29 12.70 -15.72
C LYS A 125 -0.34 11.85 -14.87
N ASP A 126 0.48 11.08 -15.55
CA ASP A 126 1.59 10.29 -15.00
C ASP A 126 1.17 9.51 -13.74
N GLY A 127 0.23 8.58 -13.91
CA GLY A 127 -0.39 7.88 -12.80
C GLY A 127 -0.51 6.38 -12.95
N ILE A 128 -0.77 5.74 -11.80
CA ILE A 128 -1.12 4.34 -11.65
C ILE A 128 -2.52 4.23 -11.04
N MET A 129 -3.33 3.31 -11.53
CA MET A 129 -4.66 3.00 -11.01
C MET A 129 -4.76 1.53 -10.66
N LEU A 130 -5.28 1.22 -9.48
CA LEU A 130 -5.67 -0.10 -9.07
C LEU A 130 -7.20 -0.19 -9.16
N VAL A 131 -7.71 -0.99 -10.10
CA VAL A 131 -9.15 -1.18 -10.31
C VAL A 131 -9.44 -2.66 -10.51
N ASN A 132 -10.38 -3.21 -9.75
CA ASN A 132 -10.75 -4.63 -9.78
C ASN A 132 -9.55 -5.57 -9.60
N GLY A 133 -8.64 -5.23 -8.68
CA GLY A 133 -7.41 -5.98 -8.42
C GLY A 133 -6.40 -5.97 -9.58
N ARG A 134 -6.50 -5.02 -10.51
CA ARG A 134 -5.56 -4.85 -11.63
C ARG A 134 -4.95 -3.46 -11.65
N ASP A 135 -3.65 -3.42 -11.91
CA ASP A 135 -2.88 -2.19 -12.09
C ASP A 135 -2.94 -1.69 -13.54
N TYR A 136 -3.18 -0.39 -13.68
CA TYR A 136 -3.17 0.34 -14.95
C TYR A 136 -2.21 1.51 -14.84
N LEU A 137 -1.28 1.60 -15.79
CA LEU A 137 -0.41 2.77 -15.93
C LEU A 137 -0.99 3.70 -17.00
N PHE A 138 -1.04 4.99 -16.74
CA PHE A 138 -1.53 5.98 -17.71
C PHE A 138 -0.63 7.21 -17.76
N HIS A 139 -0.42 7.72 -18.98
CA HIS A 139 0.24 9.02 -19.17
C HIS A 139 -0.74 10.17 -18.94
N ARG A 140 -2.01 10.00 -19.35
CA ARG A 140 -3.08 10.99 -19.15
C ARG A 140 -4.44 10.31 -19.00
N ALA A 141 -5.25 10.79 -18.06
CA ALA A 141 -6.61 10.34 -17.81
C ALA A 141 -7.57 11.53 -17.61
N THR A 142 -8.85 11.35 -17.95
CA THR A 142 -9.89 12.38 -17.79
C THR A 142 -11.06 11.80 -17.01
N GLY A 143 -11.49 12.49 -15.95
CA GLY A 143 -12.66 12.11 -15.15
C GLY A 143 -13.74 13.18 -15.19
N ASP A 144 -14.99 12.75 -15.35
CA ASP A 144 -16.20 13.58 -15.30
C ASP A 144 -17.14 13.00 -14.24
N PHE A 145 -17.54 13.80 -13.24
CA PHE A 145 -18.42 13.36 -12.14
C PHE A 145 -19.39 14.47 -11.68
N GLU A 146 -20.49 14.07 -11.05
CA GLU A 146 -21.51 14.96 -10.50
C GLU A 146 -21.54 14.86 -8.96
N TRP A 147 -21.78 15.98 -8.27
CA TRP A 147 -21.91 16.07 -6.81
C TRP A 147 -23.24 16.72 -6.40
#